data_AF-A0A1G1DE02-F1
#
_entry.id   AF-A0A1G1DE02-F1
#
_cell.length_a   1.000
_cell.length_b   1.000
_cell.length_c   1.000
_cell.angle_alpha   90.00
_cell.angle_beta   90.00
_cell.angle_gamma   90.00
#
_symmetry.space_group_name_H-M   'P 1'
#
loop_
_entity.id
_entity.type
_entity.pdbx_description
1 polymer ?
#
loop_
_entity_poly.entity_id
_entity_poly.type
_entity_poly.pdbx_seq_one_letter_code
_entity_poly.pdbx_strand_id
1 'polypeptide(L)' 'MKITKEMEINECLKMYPQTKRIFTKYNMGCLGCMGATAESIEIGALMHGLDINEILAELNKIIEEQKLN' A
#
# COMPACT_ATOMS: atom_id res chain seq x y z
N MET A 1 -7.51 5.45 12.36
CA MET A 1 -7.17 5.68 10.95
C MET A 1 -7.06 4.35 10.23
N LYS A 2 -7.65 4.30 9.02
CA LYS A 2 -7.76 3.13 8.13
C LYS A 2 -7.26 3.55 6.75
N ILE A 3 -6.42 2.74 6.11
CA ILE A 3 -5.99 2.92 4.73
C ILE A 3 -7.16 2.51 3.81
N THR A 4 -7.47 3.37 2.83
CA THR A 4 -8.49 3.11 1.80
C THR A 4 -7.83 2.95 0.43
N LYS A 5 -8.58 2.42 -0.53
CA LYS A 5 -8.07 2.11 -1.87
C LYS A 5 -7.72 3.36 -2.70
N GLU A 6 -8.34 4.49 -2.39
CA GLU A 6 -8.13 5.79 -3.05
C GLU A 6 -6.85 6.49 -2.58
N MET A 7 -6.27 6.06 -1.45
CA MET A 7 -5.03 6.61 -0.92
C MET A 7 -3.90 6.38 -1.93
N GLU A 8 -3.07 7.41 -2.15
CA GLU A 8 -1.88 7.27 -2.97
C GLU A 8 -0.87 6.35 -2.27
N ILE A 9 -0.19 5.49 -3.04
CA ILE A 9 0.83 4.59 -2.49
C ILE A 9 1.94 5.38 -1.79
N ASN A 10 2.36 6.50 -2.37
CA ASN A 10 3.39 7.37 -1.79
C ASN A 10 2.94 8.05 -0.50
N GLU A 11 1.68 8.51 -0.44
CA GLU A 11 1.09 9.05 0.79
C GLU A 11 1.04 7.97 1.88
N CYS A 12 0.57 6.78 1.53
CA CYS A 12 0.52 5.63 2.43
C CYS A 12 1.90 5.29 3.01
N LEU A 13 2.94 5.25 2.16
CA LEU A 13 4.32 4.99 2.58
C LEU A 13 4.90 6.09 3.47
N LYS A 14 4.58 7.37 3.21
CA LYS A 14 5.01 8.50 4.06
C LYS A 14 4.34 8.45 5.43
N MET A 15 3.05 8.15 5.47
CA MET A 15 2.25 8.14 6.69
C MET A 15 2.47 6.87 7.52
N TYR A 16 2.72 5.74 6.85
CA TYR A 16 2.90 4.42 7.45
C TYR A 16 4.12 3.69 6.86
N PRO A 17 5.37 4.07 7.19
CA PRO A 17 6.57 3.47 6.59
C PRO A 17 6.65 1.94 6.70
N GLN A 18 6.05 1.35 7.73
CA GLN A 18 5.95 -0.10 7.92
C GLN A 18 5.21 -0.82 6.78
N THR A 19 4.29 -0.14 6.09
CA THR A 19 3.51 -0.69 4.96
C THR A 19 4.38 -1.03 3.76
N LYS A 20 5.60 -0.49 3.68
CA LYS A 20 6.57 -0.80 2.62
C LYS A 20 6.74 -2.30 2.40
N ARG A 21 6.75 -3.10 3.48
CA ARG A 21 6.90 -4.56 3.38
C ARG A 21 5.74 -5.22 2.62
N ILE A 22 4.53 -4.68 2.75
CA ILE A 22 3.32 -5.18 2.08
C ILE A 22 3.40 -4.83 0.59
N PHE A 23 3.70 -3.57 0.25
CA PHE A 23 3.88 -3.19 -1.16
C PHE A 23 5.01 -3.98 -1.83
N THR A 24 6.13 -4.22 -1.15
CA THR A 24 7.21 -5.08 -1.67
C THR A 24 6.75 -6.53 -1.87
N LYS A 25 5.99 -7.12 -0.93
CA LYS A 25 5.42 -8.47 -1.06
C LYS A 25 4.59 -8.63 -2.34
N TYR A 26 3.83 -7.60 -2.69
CA TYR A 26 2.96 -7.56 -3.85
C TYR A 26 3.64 -7.03 -5.14
N ASN A 27 4.96 -6.81 -5.12
CA ASN A 27 5.70 -6.18 -6.22
C ASN A 27 5.18 -4.78 -6.63
N MET A 28 4.49 -4.11 -5.71
CA MET A 28 4.00 -2.72 -5.81
C MET A 28 4.96 -1.72 -5.12
N GLY A 29 6.12 -2.18 -4.66
CA GLY A 29 7.10 -1.36 -3.94
C GLY A 29 8.16 -0.69 -4.84
N CYS A 30 7.98 -0.72 -6.16
CA CYS A 30 8.98 -0.27 -7.12
C CYS A 30 9.02 1.26 -7.21
N LEU A 31 9.63 1.90 -6.20
CA LEU A 31 9.86 3.36 -6.12
C LEU A 31 10.69 3.94 -7.30
N GLY A 32 11.18 3.09 -8.22
CA GLY A 32 11.93 3.47 -9.41
C GLY A 32 11.18 3.32 -10.74
N CYS A 33 9.94 2.82 -10.76
CA CYS A 33 9.13 2.83 -11.98
C CYS A 33 8.39 4.16 -12.06
N MET A 34 8.56 4.91 -13.16
CA MET A 34 8.08 6.29 -13.32
C MET A 34 6.56 6.49 -13.11
N GLY A 35 5.76 5.42 -13.04
CA GLY A 35 4.33 5.45 -12.73
C GLY A 35 3.94 5.23 -11.26
N ALA A 36 4.80 4.60 -10.44
CA ALA A 36 4.42 4.09 -9.11
C ALA A 36 4.29 5.17 -8.03
N THR A 37 4.76 6.39 -8.29
CA THR A 37 4.88 7.46 -7.27
C THR A 37 3.63 8.32 -7.11
N ALA A 38 2.65 8.23 -8.02
CA ALA A 38 1.44 9.07 -8.01
C ALA A 38 0.14 8.28 -8.25
N GLU A 39 0.18 6.94 -8.17
CA GLU A 39 -1.01 6.11 -8.32
C GLU A 39 -1.68 5.80 -6.97
N SER A 40 -3.00 5.63 -7.00
CA SER A 40 -3.74 5.08 -5.85
C SER A 40 -3.43 3.60 -5.67
N ILE A 41 -3.65 3.09 -4.46
CA ILE A 41 -3.48 1.66 -4.17
C ILE A 41 -4.38 0.81 -5.08
N GLU A 42 -5.59 1.27 -5.39
CA GLU A 42 -6.50 0.59 -6.34
C GLU A 42 -5.90 0.45 -7.74
N ILE A 43 -5.33 1.53 -8.28
CA ILE A 43 -4.74 1.53 -9.61
C ILE A 43 -3.49 0.65 -9.64
N GLY A 44 -2.63 0.75 -8.64
CA GLY A 44 -1.45 -0.10 -8.56
C GLY A 44 -1.82 -1.59 -8.44
N ALA A 45 -2.84 -1.93 -7.67
CA ALA A 45 -3.35 -3.30 -7.59
C ALA A 45 -3.87 -3.79 -8.95
N LEU A 46 -4.66 -2.96 -9.64
CA LEU A 46 -5.21 -3.27 -10.96
C LEU A 46 -4.12 -3.49 -12.02
N MET A 47 -3.12 -2.60 -12.09
CA MET A 47 -2.02 -2.68 -13.06
C MET A 47 -1.16 -3.94 -12.86
N HIS A 48 -1.15 -4.48 -11.65
CA HIS A 48 -0.42 -5.69 -11.28
C HIS A 48 -1.30 -6.95 -11.19
N GLY A 49 -2.61 -6.84 -11.48
CA GLY A 49 -3.55 -7.97 -11.47
C GLY A 49 -3.80 -8.55 -10.07
N LEU A 50 -3.78 -7.72 -9.04
CA LEU A 50 -3.88 -8.10 -7.63
C LEU A 50 -5.28 -7.80 -7.06
N ASP A 51 -5.68 -8.55 -6.02
CA ASP A 51 -6.90 -8.24 -5.28
C ASP A 51 -6.66 -7.08 -4.29
N ILE A 52 -7.34 -5.96 -4.54
CA ILE A 52 -7.31 -4.78 -3.68
C ILE A 52 -7.74 -5.08 -2.25
N ASN A 53 -8.67 -6.03 -2.03
CA ASN A 53 -9.17 -6.35 -0.70
C ASN A 53 -8.10 -7.04 0.15
N GLU A 54 -7.31 -7.94 -0.44
CA GLU A 54 -6.20 -8.61 0.24
C GLU A 54 -5.12 -7.61 0.67
N ILE A 55 -4.76 -6.70 -0.24
CA ILE A 55 -3.78 -5.64 0.02
C ILE A 55 -4.27 -4.73 1.15
N LEU A 56 -5.51 -4.24 1.08
CA LEU A 56 -6.07 -3.38 2.11
C LEU A 56 -6.18 -4.08 3.47
N ALA A 57 -6.51 -5.37 3.50
CA ALA A 57 -6.57 -6.12 4.75
C ALA A 57 -5.20 -6.19 5.42
N GLU A 58 -4.14 -6.50 4.69
CA GLU A 58 -2.78 -6.55 5.23
C GLU A 58 -2.23 -5.17 5.64
N LEU A 59 -2.50 -4.15 4.83
CA LEU A 59 -2.13 -2.76 5.12
C LEU A 59 -2.81 -2.26 6.40
N ASN A 60 -4.10 -2.55 6.57
CA ASN A 60 -4.82 -2.13 7.78
C ASN A 60 -4.40 -2.93 9.01
N LYS A 61 -4.15 -4.25 8.85
CA LYS A 61 -3.66 -5.09 9.94
C LYS A 61 -2.33 -4.59 10.50
N ILE A 62 -1.35 -4.26 9.65
CA ILE A 62 -0.04 -3.81 10.12
C ILE A 62 -0.08 -2.46 10.84
N ILE A 63 -0.95 -1.53 10.43
CA ILE A 63 -1.10 -0.23 11.12
C ILE A 63 -1.88 -0.36 12.43
N GLU A 64 -2.70 -1.40 12.58
CA GLU A 64 -3.37 -1.71 13.85
C GLU A 64 -2.41 -2.37 14.83
N GLU A 65 -1.64 -3.36 14.38
CA GLU A 65 -0.61 -4.04 15.18
C GLU A 65 0.45 -3.05 15.71
N GLN A 66 0.83 -2.03 14.94
CA GLN A 66 1.78 -1.01 15.38
C GLN A 66 1.23 -0.04 16.42
N LYS A 67 -0.08 0.21 16.48
CA LYS A 67 -0.67 1.08 17.53
C LYS A 67 -0.69 0.43 18.91
N LEU A 68 -0.50 -0.89 18.97
CA LEU A 68 -0.53 -1.69 20.20
C LEU A 68 0.86 -1.86 20.83
N ASN A 69 1.91 -1.34 20.17
CA ASN A 69 3.31 -1.36 20.65
C ASN A 69 3.75 0.06 21.01
#